data_AF-B4J427-F1
#
_entry.id   AF-B4J427-F1
#
_cell.length_a   1.000
_cell.length_b   1.000
_cell.length_c   1.000
_cell.angle_alpha   90.00
_cell.angle_beta   90.00
_cell.angle_gamma   90.00
#
_symmetry.space_group_name_H-M   'P 1'
#
loop_
_entity.id
_entity.type
_entity.pdbx_description
1 polymer ?
#
loop_
_entity_poly.entity_id
_entity_poly.type
_entity_poly.pdbx_seq_one_letter_code
_entity_poly.pdbx_strand_id
1 'polypeptide(L)'
;MNIMVLAFPIIFGYLVWFAGAIQIDCDKTDQIHEDQIHHCCKHPDGHNQIMADCAKEHGFKLPNSNEQSMMDLTAGHAIAGTCFAKCVFDKLNFMKDDNLDMEAVKKSLLEKHSDDPEYVNEMIRAFNHCHGKAEENAAKFMSNPIFKHMTKDFCEPKSAVIMACVIRQFFHNCPPFRWAKTEECENLLQFSRNCTDSIATL
;
A
#
# COMPACT_ATOMS: atom_id res chain seq x y z
N MET A 1 -66.55 18.71 -4.66
CA MET A 1 -66.12 17.44 -5.32
C MET A 1 -64.67 17.62 -5.74
N ASN A 2 -63.80 16.75 -5.24
CA ASN A 2 -62.34 16.91 -5.08
C ASN A 2 -61.56 17.30 -6.34
N ILE A 3 -60.76 18.36 -6.24
CA ILE A 3 -59.56 18.58 -7.07
C ILE A 3 -58.37 18.64 -6.10
N MET A 4 -57.94 17.48 -5.61
CA MET A 4 -56.73 17.40 -4.79
C MET A 4 -56.10 16.00 -4.86
N VAL A 5 -55.94 15.42 -6.05
CA VAL A 5 -55.25 14.12 -6.16
C VAL A 5 -54.55 13.92 -7.50
N LEU A 6 -53.73 14.85 -8.00
CA LEU A 6 -52.89 14.55 -9.20
C LEU A 6 -51.56 15.33 -9.22
N ALA A 7 -50.87 15.43 -8.10
CA ALA A 7 -49.51 16.01 -8.07
C ALA A 7 -48.55 15.27 -7.13
N PHE A 8 -48.83 14.00 -6.79
CA PHE A 8 -48.05 13.27 -5.79
C PHE A 8 -47.30 12.00 -6.24
N PRO A 9 -47.46 11.39 -7.44
CA PRO A 9 -46.66 10.20 -7.75
C PRO A 9 -45.37 10.49 -8.53
N ILE A 10 -45.20 11.69 -9.11
CA ILE A 10 -44.07 11.95 -10.04
C ILE A 10 -42.80 12.43 -9.30
N ILE A 11 -42.93 13.07 -8.14
CA ILE A 11 -41.77 13.56 -7.37
C ILE A 11 -41.10 12.41 -6.59
N PHE A 12 -41.86 11.38 -6.19
CA PHE A 12 -41.31 10.25 -5.43
C PHE A 12 -40.52 9.25 -6.30
N GLY A 13 -40.73 9.24 -7.62
CA GLY A 13 -39.97 8.41 -8.55
C GLY A 13 -38.55 8.92 -8.83
N TYR A 14 -38.30 10.22 -8.67
CA TYR A 14 -36.98 10.81 -8.91
C TYR A 14 -36.04 10.79 -7.69
N LEU A 15 -36.57 10.58 -6.48
CA LEU A 15 -35.76 10.49 -5.25
C LEU A 15 -35.21 9.09 -4.98
N VAL A 16 -35.68 8.06 -5.70
CA VAL A 16 -35.27 6.66 -5.47
C VAL A 16 -34.07 6.25 -6.34
N TRP A 17 -33.56 7.12 -7.22
CA TRP A 17 -32.39 6.83 -8.06
C TRP A 17 -31.03 7.20 -7.44
N PHE A 18 -30.96 7.36 -6.12
CA PHE A 18 -29.70 7.53 -5.36
C PHE A 18 -29.44 6.40 -4.37
N ALA A 19 -30.04 5.22 -4.57
CA ALA A 19 -29.72 4.04 -3.77
C ALA A 19 -28.52 3.29 -4.39
N GLY A 20 -27.32 3.59 -3.89
CA GLY A 20 -26.13 2.80 -4.21
C GLY A 20 -24.78 3.48 -4.01
N ALA A 21 -24.64 4.52 -3.18
CA ALA A 21 -23.32 4.84 -2.66
C ALA A 21 -22.95 3.71 -1.68
N ILE A 22 -22.10 2.78 -2.12
CA ILE A 22 -21.51 1.76 -1.24
C ILE A 22 -20.82 2.55 -0.12
N GLN A 23 -21.34 2.47 1.12
CA GLN A 23 -20.58 2.93 2.27
C GLN A 23 -19.39 2.00 2.40
N ILE A 24 -18.22 2.45 1.93
CA ILE A 24 -16.98 1.69 2.02
C ILE A 24 -16.49 1.81 3.47
N ASP A 25 -16.67 0.71 4.20
CA ASP A 25 -16.20 0.54 5.57
C ASP A 25 -14.78 -0.01 5.51
N CYS A 26 -13.78 0.87 5.63
CA CYS A 26 -12.37 0.51 5.52
C CYS A 26 -11.87 -0.39 6.66
N ASP A 27 -12.70 -0.65 7.67
CA ASP A 27 -12.42 -1.58 8.76
C ASP A 27 -12.97 -3.00 8.47
N LYS A 28 -13.71 -3.20 7.37
CA LYS A 28 -14.26 -4.50 6.92
C LYS A 28 -13.52 -5.08 5.73
N THR A 29 -12.32 -5.56 6.02
CA THR A 29 -11.38 -6.15 5.04
C THR A 29 -11.78 -7.58 4.63
N ASP A 30 -12.67 -8.21 5.41
CA ASP A 30 -13.20 -9.56 5.22
C ASP A 30 -14.08 -9.71 3.98
N GLN A 31 -14.66 -8.62 3.49
CA GLN A 31 -15.55 -8.62 2.32
C GLN A 31 -14.80 -8.55 0.97
N ILE A 32 -13.50 -8.25 0.98
CA ILE A 32 -12.75 -7.84 -0.22
C ILE A 32 -11.50 -8.69 -0.43
N HIS A 33 -11.25 -9.68 0.44
CA HIS A 33 -10.05 -10.51 0.39
C HIS A 33 -8.78 -9.65 0.24
N GLU A 34 -8.61 -8.63 1.11
CA GLU A 34 -7.46 -7.71 1.03
C GLU A 34 -6.12 -8.44 1.15
N ASP A 35 -6.11 -9.59 1.83
CA ASP A 35 -4.98 -10.51 1.91
C ASP A 35 -4.51 -10.98 0.53
N GLN A 36 -5.34 -10.84 -0.50
CA GLN A 36 -5.06 -11.20 -1.87
C GLN A 36 -4.51 -10.06 -2.76
N ILE A 37 -4.29 -8.86 -2.21
CA ILE A 37 -3.70 -7.71 -2.93
C ILE A 37 -2.42 -8.05 -3.71
N HIS A 38 -1.68 -9.02 -3.17
CA HIS A 38 -0.41 -9.49 -3.66
C HIS A 38 -0.52 -10.11 -5.08
N HIS A 39 -1.65 -10.70 -5.46
CA HIS A 39 -1.80 -11.32 -6.80
C HIS A 39 -2.23 -10.33 -7.90
N CYS A 40 -2.70 -9.13 -7.53
CA CYS A 40 -3.34 -8.21 -8.48
C CYS A 40 -2.35 -7.40 -9.33
N CYS A 41 -1.18 -7.08 -8.79
CA CYS A 41 -0.15 -6.36 -9.52
C CYS A 41 1.19 -7.09 -9.43
N LYS A 42 1.72 -7.53 -10.57
CA LYS A 42 3.03 -8.19 -10.62
C LYS A 42 4.15 -7.23 -10.24
N HIS A 43 4.81 -7.53 -9.13
CA HIS A 43 5.95 -6.79 -8.59
C HIS A 43 7.21 -7.68 -8.61
N PRO A 44 8.15 -7.47 -9.54
CA PRO A 44 9.34 -8.33 -9.70
C PRO A 44 10.23 -8.39 -8.46
N ASP A 45 10.23 -7.34 -7.65
CA ASP A 45 10.98 -7.29 -6.40
C ASP A 45 10.20 -7.77 -5.19
N GLY A 46 8.92 -8.13 -5.34
CA GLY A 46 8.02 -8.50 -4.23
C GLY A 46 8.46 -9.72 -3.42
N HIS A 47 9.23 -10.60 -4.05
CA HIS A 47 9.99 -11.63 -3.34
C HIS A 47 11.39 -11.76 -3.94
N ASN A 48 12.40 -11.45 -3.15
CA ASN A 48 13.81 -11.59 -3.55
C ASN A 48 14.67 -12.04 -2.36
N GLN A 49 15.93 -12.42 -2.62
CA GLN A 49 16.82 -12.95 -1.58
C GLN A 49 17.01 -11.98 -0.40
N ILE A 50 17.11 -10.67 -0.66
CA ILE A 50 17.27 -9.66 0.39
C ILE A 50 16.05 -9.65 1.31
N MET A 51 14.85 -9.65 0.72
CA MET A 51 13.60 -9.72 1.48
C MET A 51 13.50 -11.04 2.25
N ALA A 52 13.80 -12.18 1.62
CA ALA A 52 13.76 -13.49 2.26
C ALA A 52 14.70 -13.57 3.48
N ASP A 53 15.92 -13.04 3.34
CA ASP A 53 16.90 -13.01 4.43
C ASP A 53 16.44 -12.12 5.59
N CYS A 54 15.98 -10.89 5.28
CA CYS A 54 15.49 -9.96 6.30
C CYS A 54 14.23 -10.46 7.00
N ALA A 55 13.34 -11.12 6.24
CA ALA A 55 12.13 -11.71 6.79
C ALA A 55 12.46 -12.85 7.76
N LYS A 56 13.41 -13.71 7.39
CA LYS A 56 13.92 -14.77 8.26
C LYS A 56 14.60 -14.23 9.52
N GLU A 57 15.42 -13.18 9.37
CA GLU A 57 16.15 -12.56 10.48
C GLU A 57 15.22 -11.95 11.52
N HIS A 58 14.12 -11.33 11.08
CA HIS A 58 13.19 -10.61 11.95
C HIS A 58 11.83 -11.31 12.15
N GLY A 59 11.74 -12.62 11.83
CA GLY A 59 10.53 -13.41 12.04
C GLY A 59 9.30 -12.92 11.29
N PHE A 60 9.50 -12.21 10.19
CA PHE A 60 8.45 -11.57 9.41
C PHE A 60 7.95 -12.49 8.29
N LYS A 61 6.64 -12.48 8.02
CA LYS A 61 6.02 -13.40 7.06
C LYS A 61 5.92 -12.75 5.69
N LEU A 62 6.58 -13.33 4.69
CA LEU A 62 6.43 -12.94 3.29
C LEU A 62 5.31 -13.74 2.60
N PRO A 63 4.71 -13.18 1.53
CA PRO A 63 3.97 -13.97 0.55
C PRO A 63 4.81 -15.11 -0.04
N ASN A 64 4.15 -16.05 -0.72
CA ASN A 64 4.79 -17.23 -1.30
C ASN A 64 5.93 -16.83 -2.26
N SER A 65 7.08 -17.50 -2.15
CA SER A 65 8.28 -17.19 -2.93
C SER A 65 8.14 -17.34 -4.44
N ASN A 66 7.11 -18.08 -4.89
CA ASN A 66 6.82 -18.25 -6.32
C ASN A 66 6.00 -17.09 -6.91
N GLU A 67 5.61 -16.11 -6.10
CA GLU A 67 4.73 -15.03 -6.50
C GLU A 67 5.51 -13.70 -6.62
N GLN A 68 5.32 -13.00 -7.75
CA GLN A 68 5.81 -11.63 -7.93
C GLN A 68 4.80 -10.67 -7.30
N SER A 69 4.70 -10.71 -5.98
CA SER A 69 3.54 -10.17 -5.29
C SER A 69 3.95 -9.11 -4.28
N MET A 70 3.16 -8.03 -4.20
CA MET A 70 3.40 -7.03 -3.17
C MET A 70 2.98 -7.56 -1.80
N MET A 71 3.66 -7.10 -0.77
CA MET A 71 3.28 -7.41 0.59
C MET A 71 2.09 -6.55 1.05
N ASP A 72 1.18 -7.14 1.82
CA ASP A 72 0.20 -6.38 2.61
C ASP A 72 0.91 -5.62 3.76
N LEU A 73 0.77 -4.28 3.74
CA LEU A 73 1.31 -3.38 4.74
C LEU A 73 0.22 -2.49 5.36
N THR A 74 -0.91 -3.08 5.73
CA THR A 74 -1.83 -2.48 6.74
C THR A 74 -1.04 -1.90 7.92
N ALA A 75 -1.58 -0.88 8.62
CA ALA A 75 -0.89 -0.19 9.71
C ALA A 75 -0.31 -1.15 10.78
N GLY A 76 -1.02 -2.22 11.12
CA GLY A 76 -0.53 -3.26 12.02
C GLY A 76 0.69 -4.03 11.46
N HIS A 77 0.68 -4.35 10.16
CA HIS A 77 1.82 -4.97 9.49
C HIS A 77 2.99 -4.01 9.32
N ALA A 78 2.75 -2.70 9.12
CA ALA A 78 3.82 -1.71 9.09
C ALA A 78 4.53 -1.59 10.44
N ILE A 79 3.78 -1.60 11.56
CA ILE A 79 4.33 -1.62 12.92
C ILE A 79 5.13 -2.91 13.19
N ALA A 80 4.58 -4.06 12.81
CA ALA A 80 5.27 -5.35 12.93
C ALA A 80 6.48 -5.49 11.98
N GLY A 81 6.46 -4.78 10.85
CA GLY A 81 7.45 -4.84 9.79
C GLY A 81 8.58 -3.80 9.92
N THR A 82 8.67 -3.04 11.02
CA THR A 82 9.69 -1.99 11.18
C THR A 82 11.12 -2.52 11.03
N CYS A 83 11.47 -3.61 11.71
CA CYS A 83 12.81 -4.21 11.57
C CYS A 83 13.03 -4.86 10.21
N PHE A 84 12.01 -5.52 9.65
CA PHE A 84 12.08 -6.07 8.30
C PHE A 84 12.39 -5.00 7.25
N ALA A 85 11.62 -3.90 7.24
CA ALA A 85 11.81 -2.81 6.30
C ALA A 85 13.17 -2.13 6.48
N LYS A 86 13.59 -1.92 7.75
CA LYS A 86 14.92 -1.38 8.04
C LYS A 86 16.03 -2.27 7.47
N CYS A 87 15.98 -3.57 7.70
CA CYS A 87 16.96 -4.52 7.16
C CYS A 87 17.03 -4.46 5.62
N VAL A 88 15.88 -4.41 4.95
CA VAL A 88 15.82 -4.31 3.48
C VAL A 88 16.48 -3.02 3.00
N PHE A 89 16.13 -1.88 3.59
CA PHE A 89 16.66 -0.57 3.21
C PHE A 89 18.17 -0.45 3.50
N ASP A 90 18.64 -1.02 4.61
CA ASP A 90 20.06 -1.06 4.96
C ASP A 90 20.84 -1.91 3.94
N LYS A 91 20.36 -3.12 3.60
CA LYS A 91 21.03 -3.99 2.61
C LYS A 91 21.06 -3.39 1.21
N LEU A 92 20.05 -2.61 0.85
CA LEU A 92 19.98 -1.90 -0.44
C LEU A 92 20.70 -0.55 -0.43
N ASN A 93 21.17 -0.09 0.74
CA ASN A 93 21.74 1.25 0.94
C ASN A 93 20.80 2.37 0.49
N PHE A 94 19.50 2.23 0.75
CA PHE A 94 18.48 3.21 0.38
C PHE A 94 18.36 4.37 1.37
N MET A 95 19.07 4.32 2.49
CA MET A 95 19.08 5.39 3.47
C MET A 95 20.48 6.03 3.56
N LYS A 96 20.51 7.36 3.61
CA LYS A 96 21.70 8.17 3.83
C LYS A 96 21.36 9.30 4.79
N ASP A 97 22.11 9.41 5.89
CA ASP A 97 21.89 10.42 6.94
C ASP A 97 20.41 10.46 7.41
N ASP A 98 19.86 9.28 7.70
CA ASP A 98 18.44 9.04 8.06
C ASP A 98 17.40 9.48 7.01
N ASN A 99 17.80 9.76 5.77
CA ASN A 99 16.90 10.14 4.68
C ASN A 99 16.96 9.17 3.51
N LEU A 100 15.88 9.09 2.75
CA LEU A 100 15.83 8.25 1.55
C LEU A 100 16.84 8.77 0.52
N ASP A 101 17.78 7.93 0.10
CA ASP A 101 18.73 8.21 -0.96
C ASP A 101 18.10 7.85 -2.32
N MET A 102 17.41 8.83 -2.91
CA MET A 102 16.77 8.66 -4.23
C MET A 102 17.76 8.32 -5.35
N GLU A 103 19.04 8.66 -5.22
CA GLU A 103 20.04 8.30 -6.22
C GLU A 103 20.41 6.82 -6.10
N ALA A 104 20.56 6.30 -4.88
CA ALA A 104 20.75 4.87 -4.64
C ALA A 104 19.55 4.04 -5.13
N VAL A 105 18.33 4.52 -4.87
CA VAL A 105 17.08 3.88 -5.35
C VAL A 105 17.05 3.79 -6.87
N LYS A 106 17.23 4.92 -7.57
CA LYS A 106 17.23 4.96 -9.04
C LYS A 106 18.30 4.05 -9.61
N LYS A 107 19.51 4.10 -9.07
CA LYS A 107 20.63 3.27 -9.50
C LYS A 107 20.28 1.78 -9.38
N SER A 108 19.80 1.34 -8.21
CA SER A 108 19.44 -0.05 -7.97
C SER A 108 18.35 -0.55 -8.92
N LEU A 109 17.28 0.24 -9.13
CA LEU A 109 16.19 -0.11 -10.04
C LEU A 109 16.65 -0.20 -11.49
N LEU A 110 17.43 0.77 -11.97
CA LEU A 110 17.95 0.79 -13.33
C LEU A 110 18.94 -0.35 -13.60
N GLU A 111 19.80 -0.68 -12.64
CA GLU A 111 20.74 -1.80 -12.78
C GLU A 111 20.03 -3.16 -12.82
N LYS A 112 18.97 -3.34 -12.04
CA LYS A 112 18.30 -4.62 -11.88
C LYS A 112 17.21 -4.89 -12.92
N HIS A 113 16.49 -3.86 -13.36
CA HIS A 113 15.31 -3.96 -14.23
C HIS A 113 15.43 -3.10 -15.47
N SER A 114 16.63 -3.03 -16.05
CA SER A 114 16.91 -2.24 -17.26
C SER A 114 16.06 -2.62 -18.47
N ASP A 115 15.54 -3.84 -18.49
CA ASP A 115 14.66 -4.40 -19.52
C ASP A 115 13.17 -4.09 -19.27
N ASP A 116 12.82 -3.49 -18.13
CA ASP A 116 11.46 -3.09 -17.79
C ASP A 116 11.37 -1.61 -17.37
N PRO A 117 11.45 -0.68 -18.34
CA PRO A 117 11.45 0.75 -18.05
C PRO A 117 10.12 1.24 -17.46
N GLU A 118 8.99 0.59 -17.75
CA GLU A 118 7.69 0.98 -17.20
C GLU A 118 7.62 0.69 -15.69
N TYR A 119 8.09 -0.49 -15.27
CA TYR A 119 8.26 -0.82 -13.85
C TYR A 119 9.20 0.14 -13.14
N VAL A 120 10.39 0.38 -13.70
CA VAL A 120 11.39 1.28 -13.12
C VAL A 120 10.82 2.69 -12.94
N ASN A 121 10.13 3.22 -13.95
CA ASN A 121 9.54 4.55 -13.90
C ASN A 121 8.43 4.65 -12.84
N GLU A 122 7.54 3.65 -12.72
CA GLU A 122 6.52 3.66 -11.68
C GLU A 122 7.10 3.52 -10.27
N MET A 123 8.10 2.66 -10.06
CA MET A 123 8.78 2.55 -8.76
C MET A 123 9.49 3.84 -8.37
N ILE A 124 10.20 4.49 -9.30
CA ILE A 124 10.83 5.79 -9.05
C ILE A 124 9.77 6.85 -8.70
N ARG A 125 8.61 6.87 -9.38
CA ARG A 125 7.51 7.78 -9.03
C ARG A 125 6.97 7.50 -7.63
N ALA A 126 6.77 6.23 -7.28
CA ALA A 126 6.33 5.83 -5.94
C ALA A 126 7.31 6.27 -4.85
N PHE A 127 8.61 6.00 -5.02
CA PHE A 127 9.63 6.45 -4.06
C PHE A 127 9.71 7.97 -3.95
N ASN A 128 9.62 8.72 -5.07
CA ASN A 128 9.59 10.18 -5.04
C ASN A 128 8.37 10.73 -4.28
N HIS A 129 7.23 10.04 -4.36
CA HIS A 129 6.04 10.42 -3.61
C HIS A 129 6.23 10.22 -2.10
N CYS A 130 6.86 9.11 -1.73
CA CYS A 130 6.89 8.58 -0.37
C CYS A 130 8.06 9.05 0.51
N HIS A 131 8.71 10.16 0.16
CA HIS A 131 9.79 10.74 0.96
C HIS A 131 9.45 12.15 1.46
N GLY A 132 8.15 12.45 1.61
CA GLY A 132 7.63 13.74 1.99
C GLY A 132 7.44 13.91 3.50
N LYS A 133 6.85 15.05 3.87
CA LYS A 133 6.59 15.42 5.26
C LYS A 133 5.52 14.52 5.93
N ALA A 134 4.61 13.95 5.14
CA ALA A 134 3.59 13.04 5.66
C ALA A 134 4.24 11.77 6.21
N GLU A 135 5.17 11.18 5.47
CA GLU A 135 5.90 9.98 5.87
C GLU A 135 6.82 10.26 7.06
N GLU A 136 7.45 11.44 7.10
CA GLU A 136 8.21 11.87 8.28
C GLU A 136 7.33 12.00 9.54
N ASN A 137 6.12 12.54 9.39
CA ASN A 137 5.19 12.69 10.51
C ASN A 137 4.67 11.34 10.99
N ALA A 138 4.29 10.46 10.07
CA ALA A 138 3.89 9.09 10.37
C ALA A 138 5.00 8.30 11.09
N ALA A 139 6.26 8.46 10.65
CA ALA A 139 7.43 7.85 11.31
C ALA A 139 7.63 8.42 12.72
N LYS A 140 7.49 9.73 12.91
CA LYS A 140 7.56 10.37 14.24
C LYS A 140 6.43 9.89 15.15
N PHE A 141 5.22 9.78 14.63
CA PHE A 141 4.07 9.27 15.38
C PHE A 141 4.30 7.82 15.82
N MET A 142 4.74 6.95 14.92
CA MET A 142 5.07 5.56 15.23
C MET A 142 6.29 5.41 16.15
N SER A 143 7.16 6.42 16.23
CA SER A 143 8.27 6.43 17.18
C SER A 143 7.83 6.62 18.64
N ASN A 144 6.54 6.91 18.88
CA ASN A 144 5.97 6.98 20.23
C ASN A 144 6.20 5.65 20.99
N PRO A 145 6.65 5.68 22.26
CA PRO A 145 6.92 4.49 23.07
C PRO A 145 5.78 3.46 23.11
N ILE A 146 4.52 3.87 22.94
CA ILE A 146 3.37 2.96 22.90
C ILE A 146 3.54 1.90 21.79
N PHE A 147 4.02 2.29 20.60
CA PHE A 147 4.20 1.36 19.48
C PHE A 147 5.39 0.42 19.70
N LYS A 148 6.43 0.88 20.38
CA LYS A 148 7.61 0.07 20.72
C LYS A 148 7.28 -1.14 21.58
N HIS A 149 6.19 -1.08 22.33
CA HIS A 149 5.75 -2.19 23.19
C HIS A 149 4.74 -3.11 22.52
N MET A 150 4.22 -2.77 21.34
CA MET A 150 3.27 -3.62 20.61
C MET A 150 3.92 -4.81 19.92
N THR A 151 5.23 -4.72 19.61
CA THR A 151 5.99 -5.79 18.98
C THR A 151 7.34 -5.93 19.67
N LYS A 152 7.88 -7.15 19.74
CA LYS A 152 9.22 -7.41 20.27
C LYS A 152 10.33 -7.03 19.28
N ASP A 153 9.97 -6.91 18.00
CA ASP A 153 10.85 -6.65 16.87
C ASP A 153 10.56 -5.26 16.29
N PHE A 154 10.60 -4.25 17.17
CA PHE A 154 10.38 -2.86 16.79
C PHE A 154 11.72 -2.16 16.50
N CYS A 155 11.85 -1.64 15.28
CA CYS A 155 12.98 -0.81 14.85
C CYS A 155 12.51 0.62 14.52
N GLU A 156 13.45 1.50 14.16
CA GLU A 156 13.09 2.84 13.68
C GLU A 156 12.10 2.73 12.49
N PRO A 157 10.95 3.42 12.54
CA PRO A 157 9.82 3.13 11.65
C PRO A 157 9.91 3.78 10.26
N LYS A 158 10.85 4.69 9.99
CA LYS A 158 10.89 5.48 8.74
C LYS A 158 10.97 4.58 7.51
N SER A 159 11.82 3.55 7.52
CA SER A 159 11.90 2.58 6.42
C SER A 159 10.57 1.86 6.18
N ALA A 160 9.85 1.46 7.24
CA ALA A 160 8.56 0.80 7.10
C ALA A 160 7.46 1.74 6.58
N VAL A 161 7.44 3.00 7.03
CA VAL A 161 6.53 4.02 6.49
C VAL A 161 6.76 4.21 4.99
N ILE A 162 8.01 4.44 4.59
CA ILE A 162 8.35 4.66 3.19
C ILE A 162 7.96 3.43 2.37
N MET A 163 8.31 2.23 2.84
CA MET A 163 7.98 0.97 2.15
C MET A 163 6.47 0.76 2.00
N ALA A 164 5.68 1.02 3.05
CA ALA A 164 4.22 0.94 3.01
C ALA A 164 3.62 1.93 1.99
N CYS A 165 4.10 3.18 2.02
CA CYS A 165 3.68 4.17 1.05
C CYS A 165 4.04 3.75 -0.38
N VAL A 166 5.26 3.26 -0.63
CA VAL A 166 5.73 2.87 -1.97
C VAL A 166 4.90 1.72 -2.52
N ILE A 167 4.62 0.70 -1.70
CA ILE A 167 3.77 -0.43 -2.09
C ILE A 167 2.38 0.05 -2.48
N ARG A 168 1.77 0.93 -1.67
CA ARG A 168 0.45 1.49 -1.97
C ARG A 168 0.46 2.32 -3.26
N GLN A 169 1.46 3.19 -3.41
CA GLN A 169 1.60 4.03 -4.60
C GLN A 169 1.79 3.18 -5.86
N PHE A 170 2.62 2.14 -5.80
CA PHE A 170 2.81 1.23 -6.93
C PHE A 170 1.55 0.43 -7.24
N PHE A 171 0.81 -0.05 -6.23
CA PHE A 171 -0.47 -0.73 -6.43
C PHE A 171 -1.50 0.15 -7.15
N HIS A 172 -1.65 1.40 -6.72
CA HIS A 172 -2.63 2.34 -7.28
C HIS A 172 -2.32 2.78 -8.71
N ASN A 173 -1.03 2.71 -9.07
CA ASN A 173 -0.49 3.10 -10.37
C ASN A 173 0.12 1.91 -11.11
N CYS A 174 -0.36 0.69 -10.81
CA CYS A 174 0.19 -0.53 -11.40
C CYS A 174 0.12 -0.46 -12.94
N PRO A 175 1.23 -0.72 -13.66
CA PRO A 175 1.23 -0.77 -15.11
C PRO A 175 0.17 -1.74 -15.67
N PRO A 176 -0.59 -1.36 -16.73
CA PRO A 176 -1.69 -2.18 -17.24
C PRO A 176 -1.30 -3.60 -17.68
N PHE A 177 -0.05 -3.81 -18.09
CA PHE A 177 0.45 -5.15 -18.47
C PHE A 177 0.78 -6.04 -17.28
N ARG A 178 0.98 -5.45 -16.09
CA ARG A 178 1.27 -6.14 -14.82
C ARG A 178 0.02 -6.42 -14.01
N TRP A 179 -1.06 -5.68 -14.30
CA TRP A 179 -2.33 -5.77 -13.62
C TRP A 179 -3.12 -7.02 -14.04
N ALA A 180 -3.60 -7.78 -13.06
CA ALA A 180 -4.51 -8.89 -13.27
C ALA A 180 -5.93 -8.34 -13.53
N LYS A 181 -6.46 -8.60 -14.73
CA LYS A 181 -7.78 -8.12 -15.18
C LYS A 181 -8.92 -9.00 -14.66
N THR A 182 -8.96 -9.23 -13.37
CA THR A 182 -10.05 -9.96 -12.69
C THR A 182 -10.99 -8.99 -12.01
N GLU A 183 -12.27 -9.35 -11.88
CA GLU A 183 -13.25 -8.54 -11.15
C GLU A 183 -12.81 -8.29 -9.69
N GLU A 184 -12.19 -9.30 -9.08
CA GLU A 184 -11.60 -9.22 -7.74
C GLU A 184 -10.57 -8.08 -7.63
N CYS A 185 -9.62 -8.01 -8.57
CA CYS A 185 -8.61 -6.97 -8.54
C CYS A 185 -9.17 -5.58 -8.81
N GLU A 186 -10.11 -5.44 -9.75
CA GLU A 186 -10.78 -4.15 -9.99
C GLU A 186 -11.55 -3.67 -8.76
N ASN A 187 -12.28 -4.56 -8.10
CA ASN A 187 -13.00 -4.25 -6.86
C ASN A 187 -12.03 -3.85 -5.74
N LEU A 188 -10.90 -4.57 -5.60
CA LEU A 188 -9.88 -4.25 -4.61
C LEU A 188 -9.20 -2.90 -4.88
N LEU A 189 -8.88 -2.59 -6.14
CA LEU A 189 -8.34 -1.28 -6.52
C LEU A 189 -9.33 -0.16 -6.20
N GLN A 190 -10.60 -0.37 -6.52
CA GLN A 190 -11.66 0.60 -6.21
C GLN A 190 -11.82 0.79 -4.70
N PHE A 191 -11.84 -0.29 -3.92
CA PHE A 191 -11.88 -0.22 -2.47
C PHE A 191 -10.68 0.55 -1.91
N SER A 192 -9.47 0.14 -2.29
CA SER A 192 -8.21 0.72 -1.80
C SER A 192 -8.08 2.22 -2.13
N ARG A 193 -8.63 2.68 -3.26
CA ARG A 193 -8.70 4.11 -3.62
C ARG A 193 -9.66 4.91 -2.75
N ASN A 194 -10.74 4.28 -2.30
CA ASN A 194 -11.75 4.92 -1.46
C ASN A 194 -11.39 4.88 0.03
N CYS A 195 -10.44 4.03 0.42
CA CYS A 195 -9.91 4.00 1.77
C CYS A 195 -8.78 5.02 1.97
N THR A 196 -9.03 5.92 2.93
CA THR A 196 -8.06 6.92 3.36
C THR A 196 -7.01 6.23 4.23
N ASP A 197 -5.75 6.53 3.94
CA ASP A 197 -4.59 5.84 4.49
C ASP A 197 -4.45 6.15 5.99
N SER A 198 -4.65 5.14 6.86
CA SER A 198 -4.48 5.33 8.31
C SER A 198 -3.02 5.63 8.68
N ILE A 199 -2.03 5.36 7.80
CA ILE A 199 -0.63 5.71 8.02
C ILE A 199 -0.33 7.14 7.54
N ALA A 200 -0.86 7.56 6.38
CA ALA A 200 -0.61 8.92 5.85
C ALA A 200 -1.45 10.02 6.51
N THR A 201 -2.49 9.65 7.28
CA THR A 201 -3.34 10.59 8.02
C THR A 201 -2.93 10.76 9.50
N LEU A 202 -1.77 10.18 9.89
CA LEU A 202 -1.18 10.32 11.23
C LEU A 202 -0.14 11.45 11.31
#